data_AF-A0A919EH61-F1
#
_entry.id   AF-A0A919EH61-F1
#
_cell.length_a   1.000
_cell.length_b   1.000
_cell.length_c   1.000
_cell.angle_alpha   90.00
_cell.angle_beta   90.00
_cell.angle_gamma   90.00
#
_symmetry.space_group_name_H-M   'P 1'
#
loop_
_entity.id
_entity.type
_entity.pdbx_description
1 polymer ?
#
loop_
_entity_poly.entity_id
_entity_poly.type
_entity_poly.pdbx_seq_one_letter_code
_entity_poly.pdbx_strand_id
1 'polypeptide(L)'
;MGGDGTGSRGGDEQWGPYAAAITRWERLTRPAPAPTDTAGRLRADFVEWMQGLDTGWVTATPGLSRPAQLTALGNGVVPQQAARALQLLAPPFPRCPRCTGDGAC
;
A
#
# COMPACT_ATOMS: atom_id res chain seq x y z
N MET A 1 37.03 -0.99 -25.59
CA MET A 1 35.68 -0.43 -25.78
C MET A 1 34.99 -0.46 -24.42
N GLY A 2 35.06 0.65 -23.69
CA GLY A 2 34.40 0.80 -22.40
C GLY A 2 32.92 1.08 -22.58
N GLY A 3 32.11 0.64 -21.61
CA GLY A 3 30.70 0.95 -21.50
C GLY A 3 30.35 1.08 -20.03
N ASP A 4 30.34 2.32 -19.54
CA ASP A 4 29.90 2.71 -18.20
C ASP A 4 28.43 2.35 -18.00
N GLY A 5 28.18 1.41 -17.09
CA GLY A 5 26.85 1.07 -16.58
C GLY A 5 26.63 1.60 -15.16
N THR A 6 26.95 2.88 -14.93
CA THR A 6 26.70 3.59 -13.67
C THR A 6 25.25 4.09 -13.65
N GLY A 7 24.31 3.22 -13.27
CA GLY A 7 22.91 3.65 -13.10
C GLY A 7 21.96 2.69 -12.37
N SER A 8 22.27 1.39 -12.26
CA SER A 8 21.30 0.38 -11.78
C SER A 8 21.88 -0.63 -10.79
N ARG A 9 22.77 -0.22 -9.89
CA ARG A 9 23.26 -1.13 -8.81
C ARG A 9 22.58 -0.91 -7.46
N GLY A 10 22.15 0.32 -7.16
CA GLY A 10 21.63 0.66 -5.83
C GLY A 10 20.22 0.14 -5.52
N GLY A 11 19.32 0.08 -6.51
CA GLY A 11 17.95 -0.41 -6.31
C GLY A 11 17.86 -1.95 -6.27
N ASP A 12 18.65 -2.62 -7.11
CA ASP A 12 18.65 -4.09 -7.22
C ASP A 12 19.30 -4.77 -5.99
N GLU A 13 20.33 -4.16 -5.38
CA GLU A 13 20.97 -4.70 -4.17
C GLU A 13 20.08 -4.59 -2.92
N GLN A 14 19.34 -3.49 -2.74
CA GLN A 14 18.52 -3.29 -1.54
C GLN A 14 17.31 -4.23 -1.50
N TRP A 15 16.65 -4.41 -2.64
CA TRP A 15 15.39 -5.15 -2.73
C TRP A 15 15.57 -6.58 -3.24
N GLY A 16 16.74 -6.92 -3.79
CA GLY A 16 17.07 -8.24 -4.30
C GLY A 16 15.97 -8.78 -5.23
N PRO A 17 15.42 -9.98 -4.98
CA PRO A 17 14.38 -10.57 -5.83
C PRO A 17 13.07 -9.76 -5.87
N TYR A 18 12.87 -8.81 -4.95
CA TYR A 18 11.66 -8.00 -4.86
C TYR A 18 11.73 -6.69 -5.64
N ALA A 19 12.87 -6.34 -6.25
CA ALA A 19 13.07 -5.05 -6.93
C ALA A 19 11.98 -4.71 -7.96
N ALA A 20 11.58 -5.70 -8.77
CA ALA A 20 10.51 -5.53 -9.76
C ALA A 20 9.13 -5.26 -9.12
N ALA A 21 8.83 -5.92 -8.00
CA ALA A 21 7.59 -5.71 -7.26
C ALA A 21 7.56 -4.34 -6.59
N ILE A 22 8.67 -3.93 -5.97
CA ILE A 22 8.85 -2.61 -5.36
C ILE A 22 8.66 -1.52 -6.43
N THR A 23 9.38 -1.60 -7.56
CA THR A 23 9.25 -0.62 -8.65
C THR A 23 7.82 -0.50 -9.17
N ARG A 24 7.11 -1.64 -9.31
CA ARG A 24 5.70 -1.62 -9.71
C ARG A 24 4.84 -0.92 -8.66
N TRP A 25 5.07 -1.19 -7.40
CA TRP A 25 4.29 -0.61 -6.31
C TRP A 25 4.55 0.88 -6.13
N GLU A 26 5.81 1.32 -6.27
CA GLU A 26 6.19 2.72 -6.24
C GLU A 26 5.46 3.54 -7.32
N ARG A 27 5.31 2.97 -8.53
CA ARG A 27 4.54 3.61 -9.62
C ARG A 27 3.04 3.76 -9.32
N LEU A 28 2.48 2.91 -8.47
CA LEU A 28 1.06 2.92 -8.11
C LEU A 28 0.77 3.74 -6.85
N THR A 29 1.79 3.97 -6.03
CA THR A 29 1.65 4.62 -4.73
C THR A 29 2.58 5.83 -4.63
N ARG A 30 3.77 5.64 -4.06
CA ARG A 30 4.83 6.63 -3.82
C ARG A 30 6.17 5.91 -3.69
N PRO A 31 7.32 6.60 -3.71
CA PRO A 31 8.63 5.97 -3.48
C PRO A 31 8.65 5.15 -2.18
N ALA A 32 9.34 4.01 -2.21
CA ALA A 32 9.40 3.10 -1.08
C ALA A 32 10.19 3.74 0.07
N PRO A 33 9.62 3.80 1.29
CA PRO A 33 10.41 4.09 2.49
C PRO A 33 11.47 3.01 2.68
N ALA A 34 12.54 3.33 3.43
CA ALA A 34 13.50 2.30 3.82
C ALA A 34 12.78 1.18 4.60
N PRO A 35 13.08 -0.10 4.33
CA PRO A 35 12.36 -1.21 4.95
C PRO A 35 12.68 -1.36 6.44
N THR A 36 13.89 -0.98 6.84
CA THR A 36 14.40 -1.11 8.20
C THR A 36 15.01 0.20 8.71
N ASP A 37 15.04 0.36 10.03
CA ASP A 37 15.80 1.42 10.70
C ASP A 37 17.30 1.06 10.79
N THR A 38 18.10 1.95 11.37
CA THR A 38 19.55 1.76 11.51
C THR A 38 19.94 0.57 12.39
N ALA A 39 19.01 0.06 13.22
CA ALA A 39 19.19 -1.13 14.03
C ALA A 39 18.64 -2.40 13.34
N GLY A 40 18.25 -2.31 12.06
CA GLY A 40 17.72 -3.43 11.29
C GLY A 40 16.27 -3.80 11.61
N ARG A 41 15.53 -2.95 12.34
CA ARG A 41 14.14 -3.25 12.72
C ARG A 41 13.17 -2.75 11.65
N LEU A 42 12.15 -3.55 11.34
CA LEU A 42 11.09 -3.22 10.37
C LEU A 42 10.43 -1.87 10.65
N ARG A 43 10.37 -0.96 9.68
CA ARG A 43 9.75 0.34 9.89
C ARG A 43 8.24 0.28 9.66
N ALA A 44 7.47 0.94 10.53
CA ALA A 44 6.00 0.95 10.43
C ALA A 44 5.51 1.72 9.20
N ASP A 45 6.19 2.80 8.80
CA ASP A 45 5.88 3.57 7.59
C ASP A 45 6.10 2.77 6.30
N PHE A 46 7.08 1.88 6.29
CA PHE A 46 7.26 0.92 5.20
C PHE A 46 6.10 -0.08 5.13
N VAL A 47 5.63 -0.61 6.26
CA VAL A 47 4.48 -1.54 6.28
C VAL A 47 3.18 -0.83 5.87
N GLU A 48 2.98 0.40 6.32
CA GLU A 48 1.88 1.27 5.88
C GLU A 48 1.91 1.50 4.36
N TRP A 49 3.10 1.77 3.82
CA TRP A 49 3.32 1.86 2.38
C TRP A 49 3.04 0.55 1.63
N MET A 50 3.46 -0.60 2.16
CA MET A 50 3.19 -1.91 1.55
C MET A 50 1.68 -2.18 1.41
N GLN A 51 0.87 -1.68 2.33
CA GLN A 51 -0.59 -1.78 2.26
C GLN A 51 -1.22 -0.76 1.31
N GLY A 52 -0.44 0.19 0.80
CA GLY A 52 -0.93 1.24 -0.09
C GLY A 52 -1.81 2.26 0.63
N LEU A 53 -1.61 2.40 1.94
CA LEU A 53 -2.23 3.43 2.75
C LEU A 53 -1.53 4.77 2.52
N ASP A 54 -2.26 5.86 2.69
CA ASP A 54 -1.70 7.21 2.66
C ASP A 54 -0.63 7.38 3.76
N THR A 55 0.33 8.26 3.51
CA THR A 55 1.41 8.52 4.46
C THR A 55 0.84 9.06 5.77
N GLY A 56 1.16 8.41 6.89
CA GLY A 56 0.67 8.82 8.20
C GLY A 56 -0.66 8.20 8.62
N TRP A 57 -1.31 7.39 7.77
CA TRP A 57 -2.64 6.82 8.06
C TRP A 57 -2.72 6.13 9.42
N VAL A 58 -1.75 5.28 9.75
CA VAL A 58 -1.54 4.69 11.08
C VAL A 58 -0.41 5.42 11.80
N THR A 59 0.69 5.70 11.09
CA THR A 59 1.96 6.13 11.70
C THR A 59 1.93 7.55 12.29
N ALA A 60 0.99 8.40 11.87
CA ALA A 60 0.77 9.74 12.43
C ALA A 60 -0.34 9.79 13.50
N THR A 61 -0.86 8.63 13.94
CA THR A 61 -1.91 8.58 14.97
C THR A 61 -1.34 9.02 16.33
N PRO A 62 -1.88 10.09 16.97
CA PRO A 62 -1.38 10.57 18.25
C PRO A 62 -1.47 9.51 19.35
N GLY A 63 -0.41 9.36 20.14
CA GLY A 63 -0.36 8.42 21.27
C GLY A 63 -0.16 6.96 20.89
N LEU A 64 -0.04 6.61 19.60
CA LEU A 64 0.14 5.24 19.17
C LEU A 64 1.62 4.83 19.16
N SER A 65 1.98 3.86 20.00
CA SER A 65 3.36 3.35 20.07
C SER A 65 3.75 2.56 18.82
N ARG A 66 5.04 2.49 18.49
CA ARG A 66 5.54 1.72 17.33
C ARG A 66 5.07 0.25 17.32
N PRO A 67 5.11 -0.50 18.44
CA PRO A 67 4.54 -1.85 18.47
C PRO A 67 3.05 -1.87 18.15
N ALA A 68 2.27 -0.92 18.71
CA ALA A 68 0.83 -0.82 18.44
C ALA A 68 0.54 -0.46 16.97
N GLN A 69 1.34 0.41 16.36
CA GLN A 69 1.27 0.70 14.92
C GLN A 69 1.49 -0.56 14.08
N LEU A 70 2.54 -1.33 14.39
CA LEU A 70 2.82 -2.59 13.69
C LEU A 70 1.75 -3.65 13.92
N THR A 71 1.15 -3.73 15.11
CA THR A 71 0.00 -4.61 15.38
C THR A 71 -1.22 -4.17 14.57
N ALA A 72 -1.53 -2.87 14.52
CA ALA A 72 -2.64 -2.35 13.74
C ALA A 72 -2.46 -2.62 12.25
N LEU A 73 -1.26 -2.34 11.72
CA LEU A 73 -0.90 -2.63 10.33
C LEU A 73 -0.94 -4.13 10.05
N GLY A 74 -0.37 -4.97 10.92
CA GLY A 74 -0.35 -6.43 10.73
C GLY A 74 -1.73 -7.09 10.72
N ASN A 75 -2.73 -6.47 11.36
CA ASN A 75 -4.13 -6.91 11.34
C ASN A 75 -5.00 -6.13 10.34
N GLY A 76 -4.43 -5.13 9.66
CA GLY A 76 -5.11 -4.28 8.71
C GLY A 76 -5.38 -4.97 7.38
N VAL A 77 -6.31 -4.43 6.61
CA VAL A 77 -6.63 -4.88 5.25
C VAL A 77 -5.88 -4.06 4.22
N VAL A 78 -5.49 -4.69 3.11
CA VAL A 78 -5.01 -3.97 1.92
C VAL A 78 -6.23 -3.35 1.22
N PRO A 79 -6.38 -2.00 1.18
CA PRO A 79 -7.62 -1.35 0.72
C PRO A 79 -8.02 -1.74 -0.70
N GLN A 80 -7.06 -1.95 -1.60
CA GLN A 80 -7.30 -2.34 -2.99
C GLN A 80 -7.90 -3.76 -3.07
N GLN A 81 -7.45 -4.68 -2.21
CA GLN A 81 -8.02 -6.02 -2.12
C GLN A 81 -9.43 -5.98 -1.50
N ALA A 82 -9.63 -5.18 -0.45
CA ALA A 82 -10.94 -5.01 0.19
C ALA A 82 -11.96 -4.39 -0.79
N ALA A 83 -11.58 -3.36 -1.53
CA ALA A 83 -12.43 -2.75 -2.56
C ALA A 83 -12.84 -3.77 -3.63
N ARG A 84 -11.91 -4.61 -4.08
CA ARG A 84 -12.21 -5.67 -5.05
C ARG A 84 -13.14 -6.74 -4.46
N ALA A 85 -12.95 -7.14 -3.21
CA ALA A 85 -13.83 -8.09 -2.54
C ALA A 85 -15.26 -7.54 -2.42
N LEU A 86 -15.42 -6.27 -2.06
CA LEU A 86 -16.74 -5.62 -1.99
C LEU A 86 -17.44 -5.58 -3.36
N GLN A 87 -16.73 -5.30 -4.45
CA GLN A 87 -17.31 -5.35 -5.79
C GLN A 87 -17.84 -6.75 -6.17
N LEU A 88 -17.19 -7.81 -5.68
CA LEU A 88 -17.55 -9.19 -5.99
C LEU A 88 -18.67 -9.72 -5.08
N LEU A 89 -18.65 -9.36 -3.81
CA LEU A 89 -19.50 -9.95 -2.77
C LEU A 89 -20.73 -9.09 -2.45
N ALA A 90 -20.65 -7.79 -2.70
CA ALA A 90 -21.73 -6.82 -2.46
C ALA A 90 -21.89 -5.91 -3.69
N PRO A 91 -22.31 -6.47 -4.84
CA PRO A 91 -22.53 -5.66 -6.03
C PRO A 91 -23.58 -4.59 -5.73
N PRO A 92 -23.51 -3.41 -6.38
CA PRO A 92 -24.50 -2.36 -6.17
C PRO A 92 -25.90 -2.95 -6.36
N PHE A 93 -26.80 -2.64 -5.44
CA PHE A 93 -28.18 -3.06 -5.57
C PHE A 93 -28.68 -2.64 -6.95
N PRO A 94 -29.30 -3.54 -7.73
CA PRO A 94 -29.88 -3.15 -9.00
C PRO A 94 -30.78 -1.96 -8.73
N ARG A 95 -30.54 -0.84 -9.44
CA ARG A 95 -31.48 0.29 -9.45
C ARG A 95 -32.84 -0.33 -9.71
N CYS A 96 -33.82 -0.01 -8.86
CA CYS A 96 -35.16 -0.57 -8.98
C CYS A 96 -35.59 -0.41 -10.45
N PRO A 97 -35.95 -1.50 -11.16
CA PRO A 97 -36.31 -1.41 -12.58
C PRO A 97 -37.49 -0.47 -12.85
N ARG A 98 -38.24 -0.11 -11.81
CA ARG A 98 -39.37 0.81 -11.85
C ARG A 98 -39.01 2.27 -11.57
N CYS A 99 -37.78 2.57 -11.13
CA CYS A 99 -37.31 3.93 -10.90
C CYS A 99 -36.72 4.50 -12.19
N THR A 100 -37.57 4.78 -13.17
CA THR A 100 -37.23 5.57 -14.35
C THR A 100 -37.56 7.03 -14.08
N GLY A 101 -36.54 7.82 -13.69
CA GLY A 101 -36.52 9.25 -14.02
C GLY A 101 -36.41 10.23 -12.85
N ASP A 102 -37.15 10.08 -11.74
CA ASP A 102 -37.28 11.19 -10.77
C ASP A 102 -37.26 10.81 -9.27
N GLY A 103 -36.82 9.60 -8.93
CA GLY A 103 -36.51 9.27 -7.53
C GLY A 103 -37.69 9.30 -6.55
N ALA A 104 -38.93 9.19 -7.02
CA ALA A 104 -40.07 8.95 -6.14
C ALA A 104 -40.37 7.45 -6.04
N CYS A 105 -40.40 6.95 -4.81
CA CYS A 105 -41.15 5.76 -4.43
C CYS A 105 -42.61 6.13 -4.19
#